data_AF-A0A1Y2CQ18-F1
#
_entry.id   AF-A0A1Y2CQ18-F1
#
_cell.length_a   1.000
_cell.length_b   1.000
_cell.length_c   1.000
_cell.angle_alpha   90.00
_cell.angle_beta   90.00
_cell.angle_gamma   90.00
#
_symmetry.space_group_name_H-M   'P 1'
#
loop_
_entity.id
_entity.type
_entity.pdbx_description
1 polymer ?
#
loop_
_entity_poly.entity_id
_entity_poly.type
_entity_poly.pdbx_seq_one_letter_code
_entity_poly.pdbx_strand_id
1 'polypeptide(L)'
;YPREKFNAALGHAIHMTIVMCHYLGVTLPFQIQFAGGIKSQISTYPRNLRHLLGESAIIPVVTEGDNNAQTPYFLPLFLSDTNRDDFMLGLAVLSYDIAYLCWTQGVTVNTAAGCNLLENLAICCRAVKLG
;
A
#
# COMPACT_ATOMS: atom_id res chain seq x y z
N TYR A 1 -7.05 15.67 18.53
CA TYR A 1 -6.14 14.99 17.58
C TYR A 1 -6.80 13.79 16.90
N PRO A 2 -7.63 14.00 15.87
CA PRO A 2 -8.19 12.93 15.05
C PRO A 2 -7.18 12.34 14.04
N ARG A 3 -6.33 13.19 13.45
CA ARG A 3 -5.34 12.78 12.44
C ARG A 3 -4.26 11.84 12.98
N GLU A 4 -3.72 12.13 14.16
CA GLU A 4 -2.70 11.27 14.79
C GLU A 4 -3.27 9.90 15.14
N LYS A 5 -4.51 9.85 15.65
CA LYS A 5 -5.22 8.58 15.90
C LYS A 5 -5.43 7.80 14.62
N PHE A 6 -5.80 8.48 13.53
CA PHE A 6 -5.92 7.87 12.21
C PHE A 6 -4.58 7.31 11.71
N ASN A 7 -3.51 8.11 11.74
CA ASN A 7 -2.17 7.69 11.32
C ASN A 7 -1.63 6.54 12.19
N ALA A 8 -1.92 6.53 13.49
CA ALA A 8 -1.57 5.43 14.38
C ALA A 8 -2.33 4.13 14.02
N ALA A 9 -3.64 4.22 13.79
CA ALA A 9 -4.45 3.07 13.37
C ALA A 9 -3.99 2.51 12.01
N LEU A 10 -3.71 3.38 11.04
CA LEU A 10 -3.15 2.99 9.75
C LEU A 10 -1.76 2.37 9.93
N GLY A 11 -0.91 2.93 10.79
CA GLY A 11 0.38 2.37 11.17
C GLY A 11 0.28 0.93 11.68
N HIS A 12 -0.73 0.62 12.49
CA HIS A 12 -1.00 -0.75 12.92
C HIS A 12 -1.42 -1.67 11.78
N ALA A 13 -2.28 -1.21 10.86
CA ALA A 13 -2.67 -1.99 9.70
C ALA A 13 -1.46 -2.34 8.82
N ILE A 14 -0.59 -1.36 8.55
CA ILE A 14 0.66 -1.55 7.79
C ILE A 14 1.56 -2.58 8.47
N HIS A 15 1.76 -2.44 9.78
CA HIS A 15 2.59 -3.37 10.54
C HIS A 15 2.02 -4.80 10.49
N MET A 16 0.70 -4.96 10.63
CA MET A 16 0.04 -6.27 10.53
C MET A 16 0.21 -6.88 9.14
N THR A 17 0.08 -6.11 8.06
CA THR A 17 0.34 -6.58 6.69
C THR A 17 1.76 -7.12 6.54
N ILE A 18 2.77 -6.37 7.02
CA ILE A 18 4.19 -6.78 6.94
C ILE A 18 4.42 -8.08 7.72
N VAL A 19 3.89 -8.15 8.95
CA VAL A 19 4.00 -9.34 9.80
C VAL A 19 3.37 -10.56 9.11
N MET A 20 2.18 -10.42 8.52
CA MET A 20 1.53 -11.51 7.77
C MET A 20 2.37 -11.97 6.58
N CYS A 21 2.90 -11.03 5.79
CA CYS A 21 3.74 -11.37 4.64
C CYS A 21 4.97 -12.17 5.07
N HIS A 22 5.60 -11.76 6.19
CA HIS A 22 6.73 -12.49 6.77
C HIS A 22 6.34 -13.90 7.25
N TYR A 23 5.23 -14.05 7.97
CA TYR A 23 4.76 -15.37 8.43
C TYR A 23 4.37 -16.32 7.29
N LEU A 24 3.77 -15.79 6.22
CA LEU A 24 3.26 -16.57 5.10
C LEU A 24 4.30 -16.77 3.99
N GLY A 25 5.49 -16.16 4.10
CA GLY A 25 6.53 -16.21 3.07
C GLY A 25 6.11 -15.56 1.75
N VAL A 26 5.24 -14.55 1.81
CA VAL A 26 4.72 -13.84 0.63
C VAL A 26 5.52 -12.55 0.40
N THR A 27 6.01 -12.38 -0.82
CA THR A 27 6.63 -11.13 -1.26
C THR A 27 5.58 -10.23 -1.87
N LEU A 28 5.43 -9.01 -1.33
CA LEU A 28 4.51 -8.02 -1.87
C LEU A 28 5.03 -7.40 -3.18
N PRO A 29 4.13 -7.01 -4.10
CA PRO A 29 4.46 -6.27 -5.32
C PRO A 29 5.16 -4.93 -5.06
N PHE A 30 4.76 -4.21 -4.01
CA PHE A 30 5.36 -2.93 -3.66
C PHE A 30 6.11 -2.99 -2.33
N GLN A 31 7.23 -2.26 -2.26
CA GLN A 31 8.10 -2.30 -1.09
C GLN A 31 7.60 -1.32 -0.02
N ILE A 32 6.98 -1.86 1.01
CA ILE A 32 6.54 -1.11 2.19
C ILE A 32 7.73 -0.87 3.12
N GLN A 33 8.02 0.39 3.42
CA GLN A 33 8.99 0.81 4.42
C GLN A 33 8.25 1.30 5.66
N PHE A 34 8.30 0.52 6.73
CA PHE A 34 7.69 0.90 8.00
C PHE A 34 8.68 1.65 8.88
N ALA A 35 8.31 2.87 9.30
CA ALA A 35 9.16 3.71 10.15
C ALA A 35 8.38 4.36 11.31
N GLY A 36 7.27 3.71 11.73
CA GLY A 36 6.43 4.12 12.85
C GLY A 36 5.62 5.38 12.59
N GLY A 37 4.28 5.26 12.57
CA GLY A 37 3.26 6.33 12.63
C GLY A 37 3.26 7.42 11.55
N ILE A 38 4.37 8.12 11.34
CA ILE A 38 4.50 9.37 10.57
C ILE A 38 5.61 9.30 9.51
N LYS A 39 6.26 8.15 9.34
CA LYS A 39 7.32 7.96 8.33
C LYS A 39 7.14 6.71 7.46
N SER A 40 6.05 5.98 7.66
CA SER A 40 5.76 4.81 6.82
C SER A 40 5.49 5.25 5.39
N GLN A 41 6.10 4.57 4.43
CA GLN A 41 6.02 4.94 3.02
C GLN A 41 6.14 3.71 2.12
N ILE A 42 5.64 3.81 0.89
CA ILE A 42 5.86 2.82 -0.15
C ILE A 42 6.87 3.39 -1.13
N SER A 43 7.92 2.61 -1.42
CA SER A 43 8.86 2.90 -2.49
C SER A 43 8.42 2.15 -3.75
N THR A 44 8.20 2.88 -4.84
CA THR A 44 7.78 2.31 -6.11
C THR A 44 8.40 3.06 -7.28
N TYR A 45 8.27 2.52 -8.50
CA TYR A 45 8.69 3.21 -9.72
C TYR A 45 7.46 3.65 -10.51
N PRO A 46 7.53 4.79 -11.24
CA PRO A 46 6.42 5.26 -12.05
C PRO A 46 5.86 4.21 -13.02
N ARG A 47 6.71 3.32 -13.57
CA ARG A 47 6.27 2.21 -14.42
C ARG A 47 5.34 1.22 -13.70
N ASN A 48 5.66 0.86 -12.46
CA ASN A 48 4.85 -0.08 -11.69
C ASN A 48 3.48 0.54 -11.33
N LEU A 49 3.47 1.85 -11.06
CA LEU A 49 2.24 2.61 -10.83
C LEU A 49 1.35 2.70 -12.08
N ARG A 50 1.93 2.95 -13.27
CA ARG A 50 1.16 2.98 -14.54
C ARG A 50 0.49 1.64 -14.84
N HIS A 51 1.17 0.54 -14.55
CA HIS A 51 0.58 -0.79 -14.72
C HIS A 51 -0.60 -1.03 -13.77
N LEU A 52 -0.57 -0.44 -12.56
CA LEU A 52 -1.63 -0.59 -11.57
C LEU A 52 -2.82 0.35 -11.79
N LEU A 53 -2.56 1.61 -12.12
CA LEU A 53 -3.59 2.67 -12.21
C LEU A 53 -4.07 2.93 -13.64
N GLY A 54 -3.45 2.28 -14.62
CA GLY A 54 -3.66 2.53 -16.04
C GLY A 54 -2.73 3.62 -16.59
N GLU A 55 -2.48 3.58 -17.90
CA GLU A 55 -1.56 4.50 -18.58
C GLU A 55 -1.99 5.97 -18.50
N SER A 56 -3.29 6.22 -18.29
CA SER A 56 -3.89 7.55 -18.18
C SER A 56 -3.82 8.15 -16.77
N ALA A 57 -3.31 7.42 -15.77
CA ALA A 57 -3.20 7.94 -14.42
C ALA A 57 -2.16 9.06 -14.35
N ILE A 58 -2.57 10.22 -13.81
CA ILE A 58 -1.68 11.35 -13.56
C ILE A 58 -0.84 10.98 -12.33
N ILE A 59 0.33 10.39 -12.57
CA ILE A 59 1.36 10.22 -11.55
C ILE A 59 2.13 11.54 -11.50
N PRO A 60 2.41 12.13 -10.32
CA PRO A 60 3.24 13.31 -10.21
C PRO A 60 4.63 13.02 -10.79
N VAL A 61 4.83 13.42 -12.05
CA VAL A 61 6.11 13.32 -12.74
C VAL A 61 7.02 14.35 -12.10
N VAL A 62 8.11 13.89 -11.48
CA VAL A 62 9.19 14.77 -11.05
C VAL A 62 9.84 15.29 -12.33
N THR A 63 9.51 16.55 -12.66
CA THR A 63 10.12 17.46 -13.65
C THR A 63 10.59 16.85 -14.97
N GLU A 64 9.92 17.26 -16.06
CA GLU A 64 10.36 17.05 -17.44
C GLU A 64 11.84 17.44 -17.62
N GLY A 65 12.71 16.45 -17.84
CA GLY A 65 14.12 16.70 -18.11
C GLY A 65 15.07 15.52 -17.89
N ASP A 66 14.69 14.54 -17.06
CA ASP A 66 15.55 13.39 -16.80
C ASP A 66 14.99 12.12 -17.46
N ASN A 67 15.71 11.60 -18.46
CA ASN A 67 15.36 10.37 -19.19
C ASN A 67 15.44 9.10 -18.31
N ASN A 68 15.51 9.25 -17.00
CA ASN A 68 15.71 8.16 -16.07
C ASN A 68 14.40 7.76 -15.41
N ALA A 69 13.77 6.72 -15.96
CA ALA A 69 12.74 5.90 -15.32
C ALA A 69 13.26 5.13 -14.07
N GLN A 70 14.19 5.73 -13.33
CA GLN A 70 15.08 5.09 -12.37
C GLN A 70 15.03 5.71 -10.98
N THR A 71 14.38 6.88 -10.80
CA THR A 71 14.18 7.43 -9.46
C THR A 71 12.97 6.79 -8.78
N PRO A 72 13.14 6.23 -7.57
CA PRO A 72 12.02 5.70 -6.81
C PRO A 72 11.11 6.86 -6.39
N TYR A 73 9.82 6.67 -6.59
CA TYR A 73 8.75 7.53 -6.12
C TYR A 73 8.27 7.03 -4.75
N PHE A 74 8.18 7.95 -3.79
CA PHE A 74 7.87 7.63 -2.40
C PHE A 74 6.45 8.09 -2.08
N LEU A 75 5.60 7.12 -1.72
CA LEU A 75 4.21 7.36 -1.37
C LEU A 75 4.06 7.36 0.16
N PRO A 76 3.65 8.48 0.78
CA PRO A 76 3.47 8.54 2.22
C PRO A 76 2.26 7.69 2.64
N LEU A 77 2.43 6.89 3.68
CA LEU A 77 1.35 6.15 4.34
C LEU A 77 0.93 6.83 5.66
N PHE A 78 0.93 8.17 5.65
CA PHE A 78 0.45 9.01 6.74
C PHE A 78 -0.20 10.25 6.15
N LEU A 79 -1.29 10.70 6.75
CA LEU A 79 -1.99 11.91 6.33
C LEU A 79 -1.38 13.15 7.01
N SER A 80 -1.08 14.18 6.22
CA SER A 80 -0.72 15.54 6.63
C SER A 80 -1.52 16.55 5.80
N ASP A 81 -1.40 17.84 6.11
CA ASP A 81 -2.06 18.90 5.33
C ASP A 81 -1.46 19.09 3.93
N THR A 82 -0.23 18.60 3.70
CA THR A 82 0.56 18.89 2.50
C THR A 82 0.71 17.69 1.57
N ASN A 83 0.27 16.50 1.98
CA ASN A 83 0.57 15.24 1.26
C ASN A 83 -0.67 14.46 0.86
N ARG A 84 -1.85 15.09 0.83
CA ARG A 84 -3.15 14.42 0.69
C ARG A 84 -3.23 13.53 -0.56
N ASP A 85 -2.79 14.03 -1.70
CA ASP A 85 -2.92 13.29 -2.98
C ASP A 85 -1.96 12.10 -3.03
N ASP A 86 -0.69 12.32 -2.68
CA ASP A 86 0.31 11.24 -2.58
C ASP A 86 -0.09 10.20 -1.52
N PHE A 87 -0.72 10.64 -0.43
CA PHE A 87 -1.27 9.76 0.61
C PHE A 87 -2.43 8.91 0.08
N MET A 88 -3.39 9.52 -0.64
CA MET A 88 -4.50 8.77 -1.24
C MET A 88 -3.98 7.73 -2.22
N LEU A 89 -2.96 8.08 -3.00
CA LEU A 89 -2.30 7.14 -3.89
C LEU A 89 -1.57 6.03 -3.12
N GLY A 90 -0.83 6.37 -2.06
CA GLY A 90 -0.19 5.38 -1.18
C GLY A 90 -1.19 4.40 -0.57
N LEU A 91 -2.36 4.90 -0.16
CA LEU A 91 -3.45 4.08 0.38
C LEU A 91 -4.04 3.13 -0.67
N ALA A 92 -4.16 3.57 -1.92
CA ALA A 92 -4.62 2.73 -3.03
C ALA A 92 -3.61 1.59 -3.32
N VAL A 93 -2.31 1.90 -3.33
CA VAL A 93 -1.25 0.91 -3.51
C VAL A 93 -1.22 -0.10 -2.35
N LEU A 94 -1.35 0.37 -1.11
CA LEU A 94 -1.47 -0.50 0.07
C LEU A 94 -2.69 -1.42 -0.01
N SER A 95 -3.82 -0.91 -0.51
CA SER A 95 -5.04 -1.70 -0.72
C SER A 95 -4.82 -2.82 -1.73
N TYR A 96 -4.10 -2.53 -2.81
CA TYR A 96 -3.69 -3.53 -3.79
C TYR A 96 -2.80 -4.62 -3.18
N ASP A 97 -1.78 -4.24 -2.39
CA ASP A 97 -0.90 -5.20 -1.72
C ASP A 97 -1.67 -6.13 -0.77
N ILE A 98 -2.63 -5.60 -0.02
CA ILE A 98 -3.48 -6.40 0.87
C ILE A 98 -4.39 -7.34 0.07
N ALA A 99 -4.94 -6.88 -1.04
CA ALA A 99 -5.74 -7.74 -1.93
C ALA A 99 -4.88 -8.84 -2.57
N TYR A 100 -3.66 -8.52 -2.99
CA TYR A 100 -2.69 -9.49 -3.47
C TYR A 100 -2.37 -10.53 -2.40
N LEU A 101 -2.09 -10.09 -1.17
CA LEU A 101 -1.85 -10.99 -0.03
C LEU A 101 -3.03 -11.95 0.16
N CYS A 102 -4.26 -11.44 0.20
CA CYS A 102 -5.46 -12.29 0.29
C CYS A 102 -5.52 -13.31 -0.85
N TRP A 103 -5.26 -12.88 -2.09
CA TRP A 103 -5.26 -13.75 -3.26
C TRP A 103 -4.22 -14.87 -3.15
N THR A 104 -3.00 -14.59 -2.66
CA THR A 104 -1.99 -15.64 -2.42
C THR A 104 -2.44 -16.71 -1.42
N GLN A 105 -3.34 -16.34 -0.50
CA GLN A 105 -3.94 -17.25 0.47
C GLN A 105 -5.20 -17.94 -0.05
N GLY A 106 -5.57 -17.75 -1.31
CA GLY A 106 -6.77 -18.32 -1.93
C GLY A 106 -8.06 -17.60 -1.55
N VAL A 107 -7.97 -16.39 -0.99
CA VAL A 107 -9.12 -15.55 -0.66
C VAL A 107 -9.39 -14.58 -1.81
N THR A 108 -10.62 -14.58 -2.32
CA THR A 108 -11.06 -13.61 -3.32
C THR A 108 -11.56 -12.34 -2.64
N VAL A 109 -10.88 -11.21 -2.88
CA VAL A 109 -11.33 -9.89 -2.43
C VAL A 109 -12.29 -9.32 -3.47
N ASN A 110 -13.49 -8.92 -3.04
CA ASN A 110 -14.43 -8.21 -3.90
C ASN A 110 -13.82 -6.85 -4.28
N THR A 111 -13.75 -6.54 -5.57
CA THR A 111 -13.21 -5.27 -6.09
C THR A 111 -13.93 -4.05 -5.52
N ALA A 112 -15.22 -4.17 -5.19
CA ALA A 112 -16.00 -3.12 -4.52
C ALA A 112 -15.59 -2.89 -3.05
N ALA A 113 -14.95 -3.87 -2.41
CA ALA A 113 -14.47 -3.84 -1.02
C ALA A 113 -12.94 -3.71 -0.92
N GLY A 114 -12.23 -3.41 -2.02
CA GLY A 114 -10.78 -3.30 -2.04
C GLY A 114 -10.22 -2.29 -1.02
N CYS A 115 -10.97 -1.23 -0.74
CA CYS A 115 -10.61 -0.20 0.23
C CYS A 115 -10.83 -0.61 1.70
N ASN A 116 -11.51 -1.74 1.97
CA ASN A 116 -11.80 -2.21 3.33
C ASN A 116 -10.57 -2.93 3.92
N LEU A 117 -9.49 -2.18 4.15
CA LEU A 117 -8.18 -2.72 4.52
C LEU A 117 -8.22 -3.71 5.69
N LEU A 118 -8.89 -3.33 6.78
CA LEU A 118 -8.96 -4.15 7.99
C LEU A 118 -9.81 -5.41 7.81
N GLU A 119 -10.88 -5.32 7.03
CA GLU A 119 -11.72 -6.47 6.71
C GLU A 119 -10.95 -7.47 5.85
N ASN A 120 -10.27 -6.98 4.80
CA ASN A 120 -9.45 -7.81 3.93
C ASN A 120 -8.32 -8.50 4.70
N LEU A 121 -7.63 -7.79 5.58
CA LEU A 121 -6.63 -8.37 6.50
C LEU A 121 -7.25 -9.42 7.43
N ALA A 122 -8.42 -9.16 7.99
CA ALA A 122 -9.11 -10.10 8.88
C ALA A 122 -9.56 -11.38 8.15
N ILE A 123 -10.00 -11.28 6.90
CA ILE A 123 -10.34 -12.45 6.08
C ILE A 123 -9.06 -13.22 5.74
N CYS A 124 -7.96 -12.53 5.43
CA CYS A 124 -6.66 -13.17 5.22
C CYS A 124 -6.20 -13.98 6.44
N CYS A 125 -6.41 -13.47 7.68
CA CYS A 125 -6.12 -14.19 8.93
C CYS A 125 -6.94 -15.49 9.10
N ARG A 126 -8.04 -15.64 8.37
CA ARG A 126 -8.95 -16.77 8.46
C ARG A 126 -8.79 -17.73 7.29
N ALA A 127 -7.85 -17.45 6.38
CA ALA A 127 -7.62 -18.27 5.21
C ALA A 127 -7.16 -19.68 5.63
N VAL A 128 -7.65 -20.69 4.92
CA VAL A 128 -7.38 -22.11 5.23
C VAL A 128 -5.89 -22.48 5.03
N LYS A 129 -5.14 -21.64 4.30
CA LYS A 129 -3.73 -21.82 3.94
C LYS A 129 -2.72 -21.19 4.91
N LEU A 130 -3.11 -20.96 6.16
CA LEU A 130 -2.22 -20.47 7.22
C LEU A 130 -1.36 -21.61 7.77
N GLY A 131 -0.34 -22.03 7.01
CA GLY A 131 0.70 -22.97 7.46
C GLY A 131 0.23 -24.41 7.61
#